data_AF-A0A011NLX0-F1
#
_entry.id   AF-A0A011NLX0-F1
#
_cell.length_a   1.000
_cell.length_b   1.000
_cell.length_c   1.000
_cell.angle_alpha   90.00
_cell.angle_beta   90.00
_cell.angle_gamma   90.00
#
_symmetry.space_group_name_H-M   'P 1'
#
loop_
_entity.id
_entity.type
_entity.pdbx_description
1 polymer ?
#
loop_
_entity_poly.entity_id
_entity_poly.type
_entity_poly.pdbx_seq_one_letter_code
_entity_poly.pdbx_strand_id
1 'polypeptide(L)'
;MAIIRCTKCAHLAERADAEIGLLLACPRCGNPTQVYPTLFFVSRLLEKYFAAQHEVTRLTATGGSGTATAAPPADATALPVAVDRTAGSEQNPPIAEWFGHRQVSVQIADHTVDTSGFFDEVALLIGRNLPLVKVVLDRIRWAQKKGHASTVIPLHGKSPADAQRLGNFCQQLYDYSFVTRAIANRQKNNVLLAIQTAPTIRHFFNGEWLEWFALMSCLQRATERGKRFSCARNVRLTLADGEQLEIDVFVLIDGQLPIVIECRSGEYRQDIDSHVALRTRLGLSGNNLIFCVAGLEDEMARGLSAMYDLSFVSERGLSQHLARLL
;
A
#
# COMPACT_ATOMS: atom_id res chain seq x y z
N MET A 1 -22.96 -9.47 -14.93
CA MET A 1 -23.50 -10.09 -13.71
C MET A 1 -24.33 -9.09 -12.93
N ALA A 2 -25.39 -9.58 -12.28
CA ALA A 2 -26.31 -8.77 -11.48
C ALA A 2 -26.37 -9.26 -10.03
N ILE A 3 -26.86 -8.41 -9.14
CA ILE A 3 -26.90 -8.68 -7.71
C ILE A 3 -28.21 -8.21 -7.09
N ILE A 4 -28.69 -8.95 -6.10
CA ILE A 4 -29.75 -8.50 -5.19
C ILE A 4 -29.19 -8.37 -3.78
N ARG A 5 -29.68 -7.36 -3.05
CA ARG A 5 -29.50 -7.23 -1.60
C ARG A 5 -30.84 -6.89 -0.98
N CYS A 6 -31.46 -7.85 -0.30
CA CYS A 6 -32.75 -7.66 0.33
C CYS A 6 -32.67 -6.55 1.40
N THR A 7 -33.53 -5.55 1.30
CA THR A 7 -33.59 -4.43 2.26
C THR A 7 -34.12 -4.86 3.62
N LYS A 8 -34.88 -5.97 3.70
CA LYS A 8 -35.48 -6.47 4.93
C LYS A 8 -34.57 -7.40 5.74
N CYS A 9 -33.89 -8.35 5.09
CA CYS A 9 -33.08 -9.37 5.78
C CYS A 9 -31.60 -9.39 5.37
N ALA A 10 -31.16 -8.39 4.62
CA ALA A 10 -29.79 -8.24 4.10
C ALA A 10 -29.28 -9.40 3.24
N HIS A 11 -30.14 -10.36 2.86
CA HIS A 11 -29.73 -11.48 2.02
C HIS A 11 -29.19 -10.98 0.67
N LEU A 12 -28.00 -11.45 0.33
CA LEU A 12 -27.30 -11.17 -0.92
C LEU A 12 -27.29 -12.42 -1.79
N ALA A 13 -27.52 -12.24 -3.08
CA ALA A 13 -27.39 -13.31 -4.06
C ALA A 13 -27.04 -12.73 -5.43
N GLU A 14 -26.30 -13.52 -6.20
CA GLU A 14 -26.07 -13.27 -7.62
C GLU A 14 -27.33 -13.56 -8.43
N ARG A 15 -27.45 -12.84 -9.54
CA ARG A 15 -28.54 -12.93 -10.50
C ARG A 15 -28.02 -12.81 -11.93
N ALA A 16 -28.81 -13.31 -12.87
CA ALA A 16 -28.50 -13.20 -14.29
C ALA A 16 -28.68 -11.75 -14.77
N ASP A 17 -27.89 -11.34 -15.77
CA ASP A 17 -27.97 -9.98 -16.33
C ASP A 17 -29.33 -9.67 -16.96
N ALA A 18 -29.99 -10.70 -17.50
CA ALA A 18 -31.34 -10.58 -18.04
C ALA A 18 -32.38 -10.15 -16.99
N GLU A 19 -32.06 -10.28 -15.70
CA GLU A 19 -32.97 -9.96 -14.59
C GLU A 19 -32.77 -8.54 -14.05
N ILE A 20 -31.82 -7.76 -14.58
CA ILE A 20 -31.54 -6.39 -14.13
C ILE A 20 -32.81 -5.53 -14.23
N GLY A 21 -33.11 -4.79 -13.17
CA GLY A 21 -34.28 -3.91 -13.09
C GLY A 21 -35.58 -4.61 -12.69
N LEU A 22 -35.62 -5.95 -12.67
CA LEU A 22 -36.77 -6.71 -12.19
C LEU A 22 -36.90 -6.64 -10.67
N LEU A 23 -38.13 -6.83 -10.19
CA LEU A 23 -38.47 -6.95 -8.78
C LEU A 23 -38.74 -8.42 -8.46
N LEU A 24 -37.83 -9.07 -7.74
CA LEU A 24 -37.90 -10.50 -7.41
C LEU A 24 -38.13 -10.72 -5.91
N ALA A 25 -38.88 -11.76 -5.55
CA ALA A 25 -39.03 -12.14 -4.15
C ALA A 25 -37.69 -12.63 -3.58
N CYS A 26 -37.30 -12.09 -2.41
CA CYS A 26 -36.11 -12.54 -1.71
C CYS A 26 -36.26 -14.04 -1.35
N PRO A 27 -35.30 -14.91 -1.70
CA PRO A 27 -35.42 -16.34 -1.44
C PRO A 27 -35.40 -16.67 0.06
N ARG A 28 -34.91 -15.77 0.91
CA ARG A 28 -34.86 -15.95 2.37
C ARG A 28 -36.13 -15.50 3.09
N CYS A 29 -36.80 -14.45 2.63
CA CYS A 29 -37.90 -13.83 3.40
C CYS A 29 -39.11 -13.38 2.56
N GLY A 30 -39.13 -13.69 1.27
CA GLY A 30 -40.21 -13.34 0.34
C GLY A 30 -40.31 -11.85 -0.03
N ASN A 31 -39.53 -10.98 0.61
CA ASN A 31 -39.63 -9.53 0.39
C ASN A 31 -39.27 -9.16 -1.07
N PRO A 32 -40.11 -8.37 -1.77
CA PRO A 32 -39.79 -7.89 -3.12
C PRO A 32 -38.50 -7.07 -3.11
N THR A 33 -37.54 -7.46 -3.93
CA THR A 33 -36.17 -6.92 -3.97
C THR A 33 -35.77 -6.64 -5.41
N GLN A 34 -35.25 -5.45 -5.66
CA GLN A 34 -34.81 -5.05 -6.98
C GLN A 34 -33.43 -5.64 -7.31
N VAL A 35 -33.27 -6.06 -8.57
CA VAL A 35 -32.00 -6.55 -9.13
C VAL A 35 -31.21 -5.39 -9.73
N TYR A 36 -29.95 -5.26 -9.34
CA TYR A 36 -29.05 -4.19 -9.82
C TYR A 36 -27.88 -4.75 -10.63
N PRO A 37 -27.32 -3.97 -11.58
CA PRO A 37 -26.02 -4.29 -12.15
C PRO A 37 -24.96 -4.32 -11.04
N THR A 38 -24.12 -5.35 -11.01
CA THR A 38 -23.13 -5.52 -9.93
C THR A 38 -22.19 -4.31 -9.83
N LEU A 39 -21.69 -3.79 -10.95
CA LEU A 39 -20.79 -2.63 -10.95
C LEU A 39 -21.44 -1.37 -10.37
N PHE A 40 -22.70 -1.11 -10.71
CA PHE A 40 -23.46 0.01 -10.17
C PHE A 40 -23.70 -0.15 -8.66
N PHE A 41 -24.06 -1.36 -8.22
CA PHE A 41 -24.30 -1.63 -6.81
C PHE A 41 -23.01 -1.47 -5.98
N VAL A 42 -21.90 -2.03 -6.46
CA VAL A 42 -20.60 -1.94 -5.81
C VAL A 42 -20.09 -0.50 -5.79
N SER A 43 -20.23 0.27 -6.87
CA SER A 43 -19.81 1.68 -6.87
C SER A 43 -20.56 2.50 -5.82
N ARG A 44 -21.86 2.31 -5.67
CA ARG A 44 -22.67 2.97 -4.62
C ARG A 44 -22.33 2.50 -3.21
N LEU A 45 -21.97 1.22 -3.05
CA LEU A 45 -21.52 0.70 -1.76
C LEU A 45 -20.19 1.33 -1.35
N LEU A 46 -19.24 1.41 -2.28
CA LEU A 46 -17.93 2.05 -2.07
C LEU A 46 -18.09 3.54 -1.73
N GLU A 47 -18.94 4.28 -2.45
CA GLU A 47 -19.25 5.68 -2.13
C GLU A 47 -19.73 5.86 -0.68
N LYS A 48 -20.67 5.01 -0.23
CA LYS A 48 -21.19 5.06 1.15
C LYS A 48 -20.16 4.64 2.18
N TYR A 49 -19.38 3.61 1.88
CA TYR A 49 -18.32 3.12 2.74
C TYR A 49 -17.27 4.21 2.97
N PHE A 50 -16.81 4.87 1.90
CA PHE A 50 -15.86 5.97 2.02
C PHE A 50 -16.44 7.15 2.79
N ALA A 51 -17.68 7.56 2.53
CA ALA A 51 -18.32 8.63 3.31
C ALA A 51 -18.37 8.30 4.82
N ALA A 52 -18.65 7.04 5.17
CA ALA A 52 -18.65 6.58 6.56
C ALA A 52 -17.23 6.54 7.15
N GLN A 53 -16.22 6.08 6.39
CA GLN A 53 -14.83 6.09 6.85
C GLN A 53 -14.31 7.51 7.09
N HIS A 54 -14.59 8.45 6.17
CA HIS A 54 -14.27 9.87 6.34
C HIS A 54 -14.88 10.43 7.63
N GLU A 55 -16.13 10.05 7.93
CA GLU A 55 -16.80 10.46 9.17
C GLU A 55 -16.15 9.85 10.42
N VAL A 56 -15.83 8.56 10.38
CA VAL A 56 -15.14 7.86 11.48
C VAL A 56 -13.78 8.50 11.75
N THR A 57 -12.97 8.73 10.72
CA THR A 57 -11.67 9.40 10.83
C THR A 57 -11.81 10.81 11.37
N ARG A 58 -12.85 11.55 10.96
CA ARG A 58 -13.13 12.89 11.51
C ARG A 58 -13.45 12.83 13.00
N LEU A 59 -14.33 11.91 13.41
CA LEU A 59 -14.76 11.76 14.79
C LEU A 59 -13.61 11.30 15.70
N THR A 60 -12.80 10.34 15.25
CA THR A 60 -11.63 9.85 15.99
C THR A 60 -10.52 10.91 16.10
N ALA A 61 -10.33 11.73 15.06
CA ALA A 61 -9.40 12.86 15.11
C ALA A 61 -9.85 13.97 16.10
N THR A 62 -11.15 14.15 16.31
CA THR A 62 -11.69 15.08 17.31
C THR A 62 -11.84 14.50 18.72
N GLY A 63 -11.81 13.17 18.86
CA GLY A 63 -12.09 12.43 20.10
C GLY A 63 -10.87 11.94 20.88
N GLY A 64 -9.69 12.55 20.68
CA GLY A 64 -8.46 12.14 21.36
C GLY A 64 -8.50 12.36 22.87
N SER A 65 -9.04 11.38 23.62
CA SER A 65 -8.63 10.94 24.98
C SER A 65 -9.70 9.99 25.53
N GLY A 66 -9.54 8.68 25.33
CA GLY A 66 -10.40 7.68 25.95
C GLY A 66 -9.95 6.27 25.60
N THR A 67 -9.16 5.67 26.48
CA THR A 67 -8.88 4.24 26.51
C THR A 67 -10.19 3.45 26.47
N ALA A 68 -10.41 2.65 25.43
CA ALA A 68 -11.48 1.67 25.39
C ALA A 68 -10.97 0.36 24.79
N THR A 69 -10.72 -0.59 25.67
CA THR A 69 -10.61 -2.02 25.38
C THR A 69 -11.95 -2.49 24.82
N ALA A 70 -11.96 -3.09 23.63
CA ALA A 70 -13.16 -3.75 23.09
C ALA A 70 -12.81 -5.17 22.66
N ALA A 71 -13.41 -6.14 23.36
CA ALA A 71 -13.41 -7.55 23.01
C ALA A 71 -14.30 -7.82 21.78
N PRO A 72 -14.03 -8.88 20.99
CA PRO A 72 -14.75 -9.15 19.74
C PRO A 72 -16.09 -9.87 19.98
N PRO A 73 -17.12 -9.64 19.14
CA PRO A 73 -18.23 -10.57 19.01
C PRO A 73 -17.91 -11.64 17.95
N ALA A 74 -18.25 -12.88 18.28
CA ALA A 74 -18.12 -14.07 17.44
C ALA A 74 -19.33 -14.28 16.50
N ASP A 75 -19.05 -14.95 15.37
CA ASP A 75 -19.94 -15.65 14.40
C ASP A 75 -20.92 -14.80 13.54
N ALA A 76 -21.10 -15.00 12.22
CA ALA A 76 -20.72 -16.08 11.32
C ALA A 76 -20.63 -15.62 9.83
N THR A 77 -19.69 -16.23 9.10
CA THR A 77 -19.72 -16.71 7.69
C THR A 77 -20.23 -15.82 6.53
N ALA A 78 -19.29 -15.32 5.69
CA ALA A 78 -19.15 -15.64 4.25
C ALA A 78 -18.14 -14.71 3.53
N LEU A 79 -17.15 -15.30 2.86
CA LEU A 79 -16.14 -14.69 1.96
C LEU A 79 -16.76 -14.23 0.61
N PRO A 80 -16.10 -13.32 -0.15
CA PRO A 80 -15.11 -13.80 -1.13
C PRO A 80 -13.85 -12.93 -1.30
N VAL A 81 -12.76 -13.63 -1.68
CA VAL A 81 -11.43 -13.16 -2.14
C VAL A 81 -10.51 -12.60 -1.05
N ALA A 82 -9.49 -13.40 -0.74
CA ALA A 82 -8.55 -13.22 0.36
C ALA A 82 -7.66 -11.98 0.20
N VAL A 83 -7.99 -10.92 0.93
CA VAL A 83 -7.03 -9.96 1.50
C VAL A 83 -6.70 -10.35 2.95
N ASP A 84 -7.37 -11.35 3.51
CA ASP A 84 -7.19 -11.80 4.89
C ASP A 84 -6.01 -12.75 5.10
N ARG A 85 -5.12 -12.89 4.11
CA ARG A 85 -3.89 -13.68 4.26
C ARG A 85 -2.71 -12.87 4.76
N THR A 86 -2.76 -11.54 4.76
CA THR A 86 -1.58 -10.68 5.00
C THR A 86 -1.57 -9.92 6.32
N ALA A 87 -2.72 -9.73 6.95
CA ALA A 87 -2.84 -8.98 8.20
C ALA A 87 -3.24 -9.93 9.35
N GLY A 88 -2.29 -10.75 9.81
CA GLY A 88 -2.54 -11.63 10.95
C GLY A 88 -1.24 -12.07 11.62
N SER A 89 -1.28 -12.20 12.94
CA SER A 89 -0.21 -12.74 13.79
C SER A 89 0.27 -14.15 13.38
N GLU A 90 -0.46 -14.83 12.48
CA GLU A 90 -0.09 -16.12 11.86
C GLU A 90 1.01 -16.03 10.78
N GLN A 91 1.33 -14.83 10.26
CA GLN A 91 2.42 -14.63 9.29
C GLN A 91 3.80 -14.44 9.93
N ASN A 92 3.85 -14.03 11.19
CA ASN A 92 5.09 -13.74 11.91
C ASN A 92 5.93 -15.00 12.23
N PRO A 93 5.35 -16.18 12.56
CA PRO A 93 6.13 -17.35 12.94
C PRO A 93 7.10 -17.85 11.86
N PRO A 94 6.73 -17.98 10.57
CA PRO A 94 7.67 -18.39 9.52
C PRO A 94 8.85 -17.44 9.35
N ILE A 95 8.62 -16.13 9.51
CA ILE A 95 9.68 -15.12 9.41
C ILE A 95 10.61 -15.23 10.62
N ALA A 96 10.05 -15.32 11.83
CA ALA A 96 10.82 -15.46 13.05
C ALA A 96 11.65 -16.75 13.09
N GLU A 97 11.10 -17.87 12.61
CA GLU A 97 11.83 -19.13 12.49
C GLU A 97 12.99 -19.02 11.49
N TRP A 98 12.74 -18.41 10.32
CA TRP A 98 13.77 -18.24 9.29
C TRP A 98 14.97 -17.41 9.76
N PHE A 99 14.73 -16.32 10.51
CA PHE A 99 15.78 -15.52 11.15
C PHE A 99 16.42 -16.23 12.34
N GLY A 100 15.63 -16.97 13.13
CA GLY A 100 16.11 -17.74 14.28
C GLY A 100 17.15 -18.80 13.89
N HIS A 101 16.97 -19.49 12.77
CA HIS A 101 17.97 -20.40 12.20
C HIS A 101 19.31 -19.74 11.86
N ARG A 102 19.33 -18.41 11.74
CA ARG A 102 20.52 -17.58 11.46
C ARG A 102 21.01 -16.83 12.69
N GLN A 103 20.52 -17.19 13.88
CA GLN A 103 20.85 -16.53 15.15
C GLN A 103 20.54 -15.03 15.14
N VAL A 104 19.48 -14.64 14.43
CA VAL A 104 18.96 -13.26 14.40
C VAL A 104 17.59 -13.25 15.07
N SER A 105 17.42 -12.34 16.02
CA SER A 105 16.12 -12.09 16.64
C SER A 105 15.36 -11.06 15.82
N VAL A 106 14.05 -11.24 15.68
CA VAL A 106 13.19 -10.35 14.90
C VAL A 106 12.06 -9.79 15.75
N GLN A 107 11.75 -8.51 15.54
CA GLN A 107 10.59 -7.83 16.09
C GLN A 107 9.80 -7.22 14.95
N ILE A 108 8.56 -7.68 14.78
CA ILE A 108 7.61 -7.18 13.79
C ILE A 108 6.48 -6.51 14.57
N ALA A 109 6.16 -5.25 14.26
CA ALA A 109 5.03 -4.59 14.90
C ALA A 109 3.71 -5.10 14.30
N ASP A 110 2.70 -5.30 15.15
CA ASP A 110 1.41 -5.97 14.83
C ASP A 110 0.57 -5.28 13.75
N HIS A 111 0.96 -4.08 13.30
CA HIS A 111 0.21 -3.25 12.35
C HIS A 111 0.98 -2.95 11.06
N THR A 112 2.16 -3.55 10.86
CA THR A 112 3.07 -3.22 9.76
C THR A 112 2.60 -3.70 8.39
N VAL A 113 1.66 -4.66 8.36
CA VAL A 113 1.07 -5.23 7.15
C VAL A 113 -0.45 -4.96 7.09
N ASP A 114 -0.93 -4.00 7.87
CA ASP A 114 -2.32 -3.57 7.78
C ASP A 114 -2.52 -2.76 6.49
N THR A 115 -2.95 -3.44 5.43
CA THR A 115 -3.33 -2.83 4.14
C THR A 115 -4.66 -2.09 4.23
N SER A 116 -5.26 -1.93 5.41
CA SER A 116 -6.41 -1.04 5.57
C SER A 116 -5.96 0.43 5.48
N GLY A 117 -6.74 1.27 4.78
CA GLY A 117 -6.50 2.72 4.73
C GLY A 117 -5.87 3.29 3.46
N PHE A 118 -5.98 2.59 2.32
CA PHE A 118 -5.61 3.05 0.98
C PHE A 118 -4.13 3.33 0.70
N PHE A 119 -3.24 2.98 1.64
CA PHE A 119 -1.81 3.24 1.50
C PHE A 119 -1.19 2.44 0.36
N ASP A 120 -1.60 1.20 0.18
CA ASP A 120 -1.21 0.32 -0.91
C ASP A 120 -1.70 0.83 -2.27
N GLU A 121 -2.96 1.26 -2.41
CA GLU A 121 -3.45 1.81 -3.68
C GLU A 121 -2.69 3.10 -4.06
N VAL A 122 -2.51 4.02 -3.11
CA VAL A 122 -1.78 5.27 -3.39
C VAL A 122 -0.31 4.98 -3.70
N ALA A 123 0.33 4.06 -2.98
CA ALA A 123 1.71 3.65 -3.26
C ALA A 123 1.86 3.04 -4.67
N LEU A 124 0.91 2.20 -5.09
CA LEU A 124 0.87 1.65 -6.44
C LEU A 124 0.67 2.73 -7.52
N LEU A 125 -0.20 3.72 -7.27
CA LEU A 125 -0.39 4.86 -8.17
C LEU A 125 0.91 5.66 -8.32
N ILE A 126 1.62 5.88 -7.21
CA ILE A 126 2.90 6.60 -7.19
C ILE A 126 3.98 5.79 -7.93
N GLY A 127 4.27 4.56 -7.50
CA GLY A 127 5.40 3.81 -8.04
C GLY A 127 5.26 3.49 -9.53
N ARG A 128 4.03 3.33 -10.04
CA ARG A 128 3.78 3.14 -11.48
C ARG A 128 3.93 4.41 -12.32
N ASN A 129 3.87 5.60 -11.70
CA ASN A 129 3.81 6.88 -12.42
C ASN A 129 4.73 7.95 -11.82
N LEU A 130 5.79 7.56 -11.09
CA LEU A 130 6.61 8.48 -10.30
C LEU A 130 7.06 9.72 -11.10
N PRO A 131 7.57 9.60 -12.35
CA PRO A 131 7.99 10.78 -13.13
C PRO A 131 6.90 11.84 -13.31
N LEU A 132 5.64 11.42 -13.44
CA LEU A 132 4.50 12.32 -13.61
C LEU A 132 4.07 12.94 -12.28
N VAL A 133 3.94 12.12 -11.24
CA VAL A 133 3.32 12.55 -9.97
C VAL A 133 4.31 13.11 -8.96
N LYS A 134 5.63 13.00 -9.20
CA LYS A 134 6.67 13.51 -8.29
C LYS A 134 6.46 14.97 -7.89
N VAL A 135 5.99 15.81 -8.82
CA VAL A 135 5.69 17.23 -8.54
C VAL A 135 4.65 17.42 -7.43
N VAL A 136 3.69 16.50 -7.31
CA VAL A 136 2.67 16.52 -6.25
C VAL A 136 3.30 16.12 -4.93
N LEU A 137 4.08 15.03 -4.92
CA LEU A 137 4.76 14.53 -3.72
C LEU A 137 5.71 15.58 -3.14
N ASP A 138 6.57 16.17 -3.98
CA ASP A 138 7.54 17.18 -3.56
C ASP A 138 6.83 18.40 -2.94
N ARG A 139 5.71 18.84 -3.55
CA ARG A 139 4.94 20.00 -3.08
C ARG A 139 4.18 19.72 -1.78
N ILE A 140 3.63 18.52 -1.61
CA ILE A 140 3.00 18.09 -0.35
C ILE A 140 4.06 18.01 0.76
N ARG A 141 5.17 17.31 0.51
CA ARG A 141 6.28 17.18 1.48
C ARG A 141 6.82 18.54 1.89
N TRP A 142 7.04 19.44 0.93
CA TRP A 142 7.51 20.80 1.21
C TRP A 142 6.51 21.57 2.08
N ALA A 143 5.21 21.50 1.75
CA ALA A 143 4.17 22.15 2.54
C ALA A 143 4.08 21.58 3.96
N GLN A 144 4.14 20.27 4.12
CA GLN A 144 4.17 19.59 5.42
C GLN A 144 5.41 19.98 6.25
N LYS A 145 6.59 20.07 5.62
CA LYS A 145 7.85 20.48 6.28
C LYS A 145 7.81 21.94 6.73
N LYS A 146 7.16 22.82 5.96
CA LYS A 146 7.04 24.25 6.27
C LYS A 146 5.81 24.62 7.10
N GLY A 147 4.92 23.66 7.38
CA GLY A 147 3.68 23.92 8.12
C GLY A 147 2.64 24.69 7.32
N HIS A 148 2.68 24.64 5.98
CA HIS A 148 1.67 25.28 5.14
C HIS A 148 0.38 24.43 5.11
N ALA A 149 -0.76 25.08 5.32
CA ALA A 149 -2.07 24.41 5.30
C ALA A 149 -2.52 23.95 3.90
N SER A 150 -1.89 24.46 2.84
CA SER A 150 -2.21 24.10 1.46
C SER A 150 -1.00 24.20 0.54
N THR A 151 -1.11 23.57 -0.63
CA THR A 151 -0.16 23.69 -1.73
C THR A 151 -0.88 23.73 -3.07
N VAL A 152 -0.27 24.33 -4.08
CA VAL A 152 -0.83 24.43 -5.43
C VAL A 152 -0.03 23.56 -6.38
N ILE A 153 -0.73 22.69 -7.12
CA ILE A 153 -0.16 21.83 -8.15
C ILE A 153 -0.41 22.48 -9.52
N PRO A 154 0.62 23.00 -10.20
CA PRO A 154 0.47 23.59 -11.53
C PRO A 154 0.21 22.51 -12.58
N LEU A 155 -0.74 22.77 -13.49
CA LEU A 155 -0.99 21.94 -14.68
C LEU A 155 -0.52 22.62 -15.98
N HIS A 156 -0.05 23.87 -15.91
CA HIS A 156 0.47 24.59 -17.08
C HIS A 156 1.73 23.92 -17.64
N GLY A 157 1.89 23.97 -18.96
CA GLY A 157 3.02 23.35 -19.66
C GLY A 157 3.01 21.82 -19.70
N LYS A 158 2.00 21.16 -19.12
CA LYS A 158 1.76 19.72 -19.27
C LYS A 158 0.94 19.46 -20.52
N SER A 159 1.12 18.27 -21.11
CA SER A 159 0.22 17.80 -22.16
C SER A 159 -1.21 17.67 -21.60
N PRO A 160 -2.27 17.79 -22.43
CA PRO A 160 -3.64 17.60 -21.96
C PRO A 160 -3.86 16.27 -21.22
N ALA A 161 -3.22 15.20 -21.70
CA ALA A 161 -3.29 13.88 -21.07
C ALA A 161 -2.57 13.85 -19.71
N ASP A 162 -1.40 14.47 -19.59
CA ASP A 162 -0.68 14.57 -18.31
C ASP A 162 -1.42 15.45 -17.31
N ALA A 163 -1.98 16.58 -17.76
CA ALA A 163 -2.76 17.48 -16.91
C ALA A 163 -3.99 16.75 -16.34
N GLN A 164 -4.69 15.96 -17.17
CA GLN A 164 -5.80 15.13 -16.74
C GLN A 164 -5.37 14.06 -15.74
N ARG A 165 -4.31 13.30 -16.05
CA ARG A 165 -3.79 12.26 -15.14
C ARG A 165 -3.36 12.84 -13.79
N LEU A 166 -2.68 13.99 -13.79
CA LEU A 166 -2.24 14.66 -12.58
C LEU A 166 -3.41 15.20 -11.76
N GLY A 167 -4.42 15.77 -12.41
CA GLY A 167 -5.67 16.19 -11.77
C GLY A 167 -6.43 15.02 -11.13
N ASN A 168 -6.52 13.88 -11.83
CA ASN A 168 -7.12 12.66 -11.29
C ASN A 168 -6.36 12.14 -10.08
N PHE A 169 -5.03 12.12 -10.14
CA PHE A 169 -4.20 11.72 -8.99
C PHE A 169 -4.44 12.63 -7.78
N CYS A 170 -4.51 13.95 -7.97
CA CYS A 170 -4.87 14.89 -6.92
C CYS A 170 -6.26 14.62 -6.31
N GLN A 171 -7.23 14.25 -7.14
CA GLN A 171 -8.57 13.88 -6.68
C GLN A 171 -8.55 12.57 -5.88
N GLN A 172 -7.82 11.56 -6.36
CA GLN A 172 -7.67 10.28 -5.64
C GLN A 172 -7.04 10.47 -4.25
N LEU A 173 -6.05 11.36 -4.11
CA LEU A 173 -5.49 11.69 -2.80
C LEU A 173 -6.55 12.26 -1.84
N TYR A 174 -7.54 13.01 -2.34
CA TYR A 174 -8.63 13.50 -1.52
C TYR A 174 -9.62 12.38 -1.19
N ASP A 175 -10.01 11.59 -2.17
CA ASP A 175 -10.96 10.48 -2.00
C ASP A 175 -10.44 9.48 -0.96
N TYR A 176 -9.13 9.22 -0.96
CA TYR A 176 -8.42 8.36 -0.01
C TYR A 176 -7.92 9.05 1.26
N SER A 177 -8.33 10.30 1.53
CA SER A 177 -7.99 11.05 2.77
C SER A 177 -6.52 11.41 2.98
N PHE A 178 -5.67 11.31 1.95
CA PHE A 178 -4.26 11.75 1.99
C PHE A 178 -4.13 13.28 1.95
N VAL A 179 -5.18 13.97 1.49
CA VAL A 179 -5.33 15.42 1.58
C VAL A 179 -6.74 15.75 2.05
N THR A 180 -6.92 16.89 2.71
CA THR A 180 -8.23 17.25 3.27
C THR A 180 -9.17 17.86 2.23
N ARG A 181 -8.63 18.42 1.14
CA ARG A 181 -9.39 18.93 -0.02
C ARG A 181 -8.54 18.90 -1.29
N ALA A 182 -9.20 18.71 -2.43
CA ALA A 182 -8.66 18.95 -3.76
C ALA A 182 -9.60 19.87 -4.55
N ILE A 183 -9.12 21.04 -4.98
CA ILE A 183 -9.94 22.04 -5.67
C ILE A 183 -9.29 22.40 -7.00
N ALA A 184 -9.91 21.97 -8.10
CA ALA A 184 -9.47 22.29 -9.45
C ALA A 184 -9.80 23.75 -9.81
N ASN A 185 -8.81 24.49 -10.28
CA ASN A 185 -8.97 25.84 -10.80
C ASN A 185 -8.72 25.85 -12.31
N ARG A 186 -9.81 25.89 -13.09
CA ARG A 186 -9.74 25.90 -14.56
C ARG A 186 -9.13 27.20 -15.11
N GLN A 187 -9.40 28.34 -14.49
CA GLN A 187 -8.88 29.64 -14.94
C GLN A 187 -7.36 29.73 -14.80
N LYS A 188 -6.83 29.25 -13.66
CA LYS A 188 -5.39 29.28 -13.37
C LYS A 188 -4.66 27.98 -13.75
N ASN A 189 -5.37 27.04 -14.38
CA ASN A 189 -4.88 25.71 -14.76
C ASN A 189 -4.03 25.04 -13.67
N ASN A 190 -4.61 24.88 -12.48
CA ASN A 190 -3.95 24.27 -11.32
C ASN A 190 -4.94 23.55 -10.39
N VAL A 191 -4.42 22.77 -9.46
CA VAL A 191 -5.21 22.15 -8.38
C VAL A 191 -4.67 22.63 -7.03
N LEU A 192 -5.53 23.19 -6.18
CA LEU A 192 -5.21 23.50 -4.79
C LEU A 192 -5.45 22.24 -3.94
N LEU A 193 -4.45 21.82 -3.19
CA LEU A 193 -4.54 20.74 -2.21
C LEU A 193 -4.47 21.32 -0.81
N ALA A 194 -5.44 20.99 0.04
CA ALA A 194 -5.34 21.27 1.48
C ALA A 194 -4.63 20.10 2.17
N ILE A 195 -3.56 20.40 2.91
CA ILE A 195 -2.64 19.39 3.44
C ILE A 195 -3.26 18.64 4.63
N GLN A 196 -3.02 17.34 4.68
CA GLN A 196 -3.28 16.49 5.84
C GLN A 196 -2.01 16.40 6.70
N THR A 197 -2.16 16.57 8.01
CA THR A 197 -1.03 16.67 8.96
C THR A 197 -0.89 15.46 9.88
N ALA A 198 -1.80 14.49 9.78
CA ALA A 198 -1.69 13.21 10.50
C ALA A 198 -0.29 12.60 10.31
N PRO A 199 0.39 12.14 11.39
CA PRO A 199 1.76 11.64 11.31
C PRO A 199 1.95 10.56 10.25
N THR A 200 1.06 9.57 10.16
CA THR A 200 1.12 8.48 9.17
C THR A 200 1.12 8.99 7.74
N ILE A 201 0.29 9.99 7.41
CA ILE A 201 0.27 10.61 6.08
C ILE A 201 1.57 11.38 5.80
N ARG A 202 2.15 12.03 6.82
CA ARG A 202 3.45 12.70 6.69
C ARG A 202 4.57 11.68 6.43
N HIS A 203 4.60 10.58 7.18
CA HIS A 203 5.60 9.53 7.00
C HIS A 203 5.47 8.87 5.62
N PHE A 204 4.24 8.58 5.19
CA PHE A 204 3.94 8.09 3.85
C PHE A 204 4.56 8.95 2.76
N PHE A 205 4.25 10.25 2.72
CA PHE A 205 4.84 11.14 1.73
C PHE A 205 6.34 11.34 1.91
N ASN A 206 6.88 11.11 3.11
CA ASN A 206 8.31 11.26 3.38
C ASN A 206 9.15 10.03 3.01
N GLY A 207 8.54 8.91 2.62
CA GLY A 207 9.30 7.76 2.10
C GLY A 207 8.53 6.45 2.12
N GLU A 208 7.63 6.24 3.09
CA GLU A 208 7.01 4.92 3.30
C GLU A 208 6.11 4.49 2.13
N TRP A 209 5.72 5.40 1.24
CA TRP A 209 5.04 5.03 -0.01
C TRP A 209 5.87 4.03 -0.83
N LEU A 210 7.20 4.10 -0.78
CA LEU A 210 8.07 3.21 -1.54
C LEU A 210 8.11 1.81 -0.93
N GLU A 211 8.06 1.73 0.40
CA GLU A 211 7.99 0.48 1.15
C GLU A 211 6.66 -0.23 0.88
N TRP A 212 5.54 0.51 0.92
CA TRP A 212 4.23 0.02 0.49
C TRP A 212 4.27 -0.48 -0.95
N PHE A 213 4.86 0.31 -1.86
CA PHE A 213 4.98 -0.08 -3.26
C PHE A 213 5.80 -1.35 -3.46
N ALA A 214 6.91 -1.49 -2.73
CA ALA A 214 7.79 -2.64 -2.81
C ALA A 214 7.12 -3.90 -2.28
N LEU A 215 6.46 -3.82 -1.11
CA LEU A 215 5.65 -4.91 -0.56
C LEU A 215 4.59 -5.35 -1.57
N MET A 216 3.76 -4.42 -2.06
CA MET A 216 2.68 -4.75 -2.99
C MET A 216 3.19 -5.34 -4.31
N SER A 217 4.38 -4.93 -4.77
CA SER A 217 5.03 -5.52 -5.94
C SER A 217 5.41 -6.98 -5.71
N CYS A 218 5.92 -7.32 -4.52
CA CYS A 218 6.20 -8.70 -4.14
C CYS A 218 4.91 -9.53 -4.05
N LEU A 219 3.88 -9.01 -3.39
CA LEU A 219 2.62 -9.72 -3.19
C LEU A 219 1.89 -9.99 -4.50
N GLN A 220 1.83 -8.99 -5.37
CA GLN A 220 1.24 -9.12 -6.71
C GLN A 220 1.95 -10.23 -7.47
N ARG A 221 3.29 -10.22 -7.49
CA ARG A 221 4.07 -11.23 -8.24
C ARG A 221 3.93 -12.64 -7.65
N ALA A 222 4.02 -12.78 -6.33
CA ALA A 222 3.83 -14.07 -5.68
C ALA A 222 2.44 -14.66 -5.98
N THR A 223 1.41 -13.81 -5.94
CA THR A 223 0.03 -14.18 -6.27
C THR A 223 -0.13 -14.60 -7.73
N GLU A 224 0.43 -13.83 -8.67
CA GLU A 224 0.46 -14.16 -10.11
C GLU A 224 1.10 -15.52 -10.39
N ARG A 225 2.08 -15.91 -9.56
CA ARG A 225 2.80 -17.19 -9.66
C ARG A 225 2.19 -18.33 -8.84
N GLY A 226 1.09 -18.08 -8.11
CA GLY A 226 0.46 -19.07 -7.22
C GLY A 226 1.35 -19.48 -6.04
N LYS A 227 2.26 -18.61 -5.61
CA LYS A 227 3.22 -18.86 -4.53
C LYS A 227 2.62 -18.57 -3.17
N ARG A 228 3.00 -19.34 -2.15
CA ARG A 228 2.71 -19.00 -0.75
C ARG A 228 3.76 -18.03 -0.25
N PHE A 229 3.38 -17.13 0.64
CA PHE A 229 4.30 -16.15 1.18
C PHE A 229 3.94 -15.76 2.61
N SER A 230 4.95 -15.36 3.37
CA SER A 230 4.84 -14.59 4.60
C SER A 230 5.53 -13.26 4.37
N CYS A 231 4.99 -12.15 4.86
CA CYS A 231 5.58 -10.83 4.65
C CYS A 231 5.52 -9.97 5.90
N ALA A 232 6.44 -9.03 6.00
CA ALA A 232 6.47 -8.03 7.05
C ALA A 232 7.12 -6.75 6.52
N ARG A 233 6.80 -5.64 7.17
CA ARG A 233 7.47 -4.35 6.98
C ARG A 233 8.07 -3.86 8.28
N ASN A 234 9.04 -2.95 8.17
CA ASN A 234 9.70 -2.28 9.28
C ASN A 234 10.20 -3.32 10.30
N VAL A 235 10.90 -4.32 9.77
CA VAL A 235 11.35 -5.50 10.48
C VAL A 235 12.60 -5.15 11.25
N ARG A 236 12.50 -5.07 12.59
CA ARG A 236 13.64 -4.80 13.44
C ARG A 236 14.38 -6.09 13.76
N LEU A 237 15.66 -6.09 13.44
CA LEU A 237 16.59 -7.18 13.68
C LEU A 237 17.49 -6.86 14.86
N THR A 238 17.73 -7.85 15.70
CA THR A 238 18.83 -7.83 16.67
C THR A 238 19.79 -8.96 16.31
N LEU A 239 20.99 -8.57 15.94
CA LEU A 239 22.06 -9.46 15.54
C LEU A 239 22.77 -10.07 16.76
N ALA A 240 23.55 -11.14 16.56
CA ALA A 240 24.19 -11.88 17.66
C ALA A 240 25.22 -11.07 18.48
N ASP A 241 25.75 -9.98 17.93
CA ASP A 241 26.64 -9.01 18.60
C ASP A 241 25.86 -7.87 19.30
N GLY A 242 24.53 -7.91 19.25
CA GLY A 242 23.66 -6.89 19.81
C GLY A 242 23.41 -5.69 18.89
N GLU A 243 24.01 -5.65 17.70
CA GLU A 243 23.71 -4.63 16.70
C GLU A 243 22.23 -4.71 16.29
N GLN A 244 21.59 -3.55 16.17
CA GLN A 244 20.21 -3.43 15.72
C GLN A 244 20.16 -2.81 14.33
N LEU A 245 19.38 -3.42 13.46
CA LEU A 245 19.14 -2.96 12.10
C LEU A 245 17.66 -3.05 11.79
N GLU A 246 17.14 -2.15 10.97
CA GLU A 246 15.79 -2.24 10.43
C GLU A 246 15.84 -2.64 8.96
N ILE A 247 14.91 -3.49 8.53
CA ILE A 247 14.66 -3.82 7.13
C ILE A 247 13.28 -3.29 6.77
N ASP A 248 13.19 -2.52 5.70
CA ASP A 248 11.92 -1.92 5.28
C ASP A 248 10.87 -2.95 4.85
N VAL A 249 11.24 -3.94 4.03
CA VAL A 249 10.34 -5.02 3.57
C VAL A 249 11.04 -6.38 3.60
N PHE A 250 10.37 -7.37 4.20
CA PHE A 250 10.78 -8.78 4.14
C PHE A 250 9.65 -9.64 3.60
N VAL A 251 9.94 -10.51 2.64
CA VAL A 251 9.00 -11.50 2.12
C VAL A 251 9.68 -12.87 2.05
N LEU A 252 9.06 -13.89 2.63
CA LEU A 252 9.52 -15.26 2.58
C LEU A 252 8.59 -16.09 1.68
N ILE A 253 9.10 -16.50 0.54
CA ILE A 253 8.35 -17.26 -0.48
C ILE A 253 8.50 -18.76 -0.23
N ASP A 254 7.37 -19.46 -0.20
CA ASP A 254 7.26 -20.91 0.07
C ASP A 254 8.03 -21.36 1.32
N GLY A 255 8.23 -20.46 2.30
CA GLY A 255 8.98 -20.71 3.54
C GLY A 255 10.50 -20.83 3.37
N GLN A 256 11.05 -20.55 2.19
CA GLN A 256 12.46 -20.85 1.87
C GLN A 256 13.20 -19.69 1.21
N LEU A 257 12.58 -19.01 0.24
CA LEU A 257 13.23 -17.97 -0.56
C LEU A 257 12.98 -16.59 0.08
N PRO A 258 13.98 -15.98 0.72
CA PRO A 258 13.85 -14.65 1.31
C PRO A 258 14.00 -13.57 0.24
N ILE A 259 13.22 -12.50 0.38
CA ILE A 259 13.35 -11.26 -0.36
C ILE A 259 13.43 -10.15 0.68
N VAL A 260 14.59 -9.52 0.74
CA VAL A 260 14.88 -8.36 1.60
C VAL A 260 14.89 -7.14 0.70
N ILE A 261 14.08 -6.13 1.00
CA ILE A 261 14.08 -4.88 0.24
C ILE A 261 14.29 -3.72 1.20
N GLU A 262 15.33 -2.96 0.92
CA GLU A 262 15.58 -1.66 1.53
C GLU A 262 15.14 -0.55 0.57
N CYS A 263 14.28 0.35 1.04
CA CYS A 263 13.62 1.38 0.26
C CYS A 263 14.23 2.76 0.55
N ARG A 264 14.62 3.48 -0.51
CA ARG A 264 15.19 4.82 -0.37
C ARG A 264 14.54 5.80 -1.33
N SER A 265 13.89 6.82 -0.77
CA SER A 265 13.33 7.96 -1.53
C SER A 265 14.24 9.19 -1.55
N GLY A 266 15.46 9.07 -0.99
CA GLY A 266 16.46 10.12 -0.84
C GLY A 266 17.88 9.56 -0.89
N GLU A 267 18.81 10.18 -0.17
CA GLU A 267 20.21 9.70 -0.12
C GLU A 267 20.29 8.32 0.55
N TYR A 268 21.12 7.43 -0.01
CA TYR A 268 21.17 6.02 0.37
C TYR A 268 22.58 5.46 0.55
N ARG A 269 23.62 6.22 0.18
CA ARG A 269 24.99 5.70 0.14
C ARG A 269 25.54 5.30 1.51
N GLN A 270 25.07 5.96 2.57
CA GLN A 270 25.52 5.71 3.94
C GLN A 270 25.09 4.32 4.46
N ASP A 271 24.05 3.74 3.87
CA ASP A 271 23.46 2.48 4.34
C ASP A 271 23.94 1.26 3.55
N ILE A 272 24.75 1.45 2.50
CA ILE A 272 25.15 0.36 1.61
C ILE A 272 25.99 -0.67 2.38
N ASP A 273 27.00 -0.21 3.12
CA ASP A 273 27.95 -1.09 3.80
C ASP A 273 27.27 -1.94 4.88
N SER A 274 26.32 -1.38 5.63
CA SER A 274 25.55 -2.13 6.65
C SER A 274 24.71 -3.24 6.01
N HIS A 275 24.17 -3.01 4.82
CA HIS A 275 23.39 -4.02 4.11
C HIS A 275 24.23 -5.06 3.37
N VAL A 276 25.44 -4.71 2.91
CA VAL A 276 26.42 -5.69 2.43
C VAL A 276 26.81 -6.65 3.57
N ALA A 277 27.04 -6.11 4.77
CA ALA A 277 27.31 -6.91 5.95
C ALA A 277 26.09 -7.79 6.33
N LEU A 278 24.88 -7.23 6.32
CA LEU A 278 23.64 -7.96 6.57
C LEU A 278 23.45 -9.12 5.60
N ARG A 279 23.62 -8.89 4.29
CA ARG A 279 23.51 -9.93 3.27
C ARG A 279 24.44 -11.11 3.58
N THR A 280 25.70 -10.80 3.90
CA THR A 280 26.72 -11.80 4.22
C THR A 280 26.32 -12.59 5.46
N ARG A 281 25.86 -11.90 6.51
CA ARG A 281 25.43 -12.51 7.77
C ARG A 281 24.21 -13.41 7.63
N LEU A 282 23.26 -13.03 6.77
CA LEU A 282 22.08 -13.81 6.48
C LEU A 282 22.32 -14.93 5.45
N GLY A 283 23.51 -15.00 4.85
CA GLY A 283 23.86 -15.97 3.82
C GLY A 283 23.02 -15.80 2.55
N LEU A 284 22.74 -14.56 2.15
CA LEU A 284 21.89 -14.23 1.01
C LEU A 284 22.70 -14.04 -0.27
N SER A 285 22.10 -14.40 -1.42
CA SER A 285 22.63 -13.96 -2.72
C SER A 285 22.35 -12.47 -2.92
N GLY A 286 23.17 -11.78 -3.71
CA GLY A 286 22.95 -10.38 -4.08
C GLY A 286 21.61 -10.12 -4.77
N ASN A 287 20.96 -11.16 -5.33
CA ASN A 287 19.63 -11.06 -5.93
C ASN A 287 18.49 -10.98 -4.91
N ASN A 288 18.73 -11.47 -3.69
CA ASN A 288 17.74 -11.57 -2.62
C ASN A 288 17.72 -10.35 -1.70
N LEU A 289 18.78 -9.52 -1.68
CA LEU A 289 18.81 -8.24 -0.98
C LEU A 289 18.80 -7.11 -2.00
N ILE A 290 17.70 -6.37 -2.01
CA ILE A 290 17.35 -5.38 -3.03
C ILE A 290 17.37 -3.98 -2.41
N PHE A 291 18.15 -3.07 -2.97
CA PHE A 291 18.00 -1.63 -2.75
C PHE A 291 17.04 -1.07 -3.80
N CYS A 292 15.82 -0.77 -3.37
CA CYS A 292 14.82 -0.07 -4.18
C CYS A 292 14.96 1.44 -3.96
N VAL A 293 15.55 2.15 -4.92
CA VAL A 293 15.83 3.58 -4.82
C VAL A 293 14.94 4.35 -5.80
N ALA A 294 14.07 5.22 -5.29
CA ALA A 294 13.14 5.98 -6.12
C ALA A 294 13.86 6.88 -7.13
N GLY A 295 13.52 6.74 -8.40
CA GLY A 295 14.09 7.53 -9.50
C GLY A 295 15.53 7.16 -9.86
N LEU A 296 16.07 6.02 -9.39
CA LEU A 296 17.40 5.57 -9.75
C LEU A 296 17.51 5.31 -11.26
N GLU A 297 18.59 5.78 -11.88
CA GLU A 297 18.88 5.55 -13.29
C GLU A 297 19.42 4.14 -13.51
N ASP A 298 19.02 3.50 -14.62
CA ASP A 298 19.33 2.09 -14.89
C ASP A 298 20.84 1.82 -15.02
N GLU A 299 21.59 2.78 -15.57
CA GLU A 299 23.05 2.65 -15.69
C GLU A 299 23.73 2.68 -14.31
N MET A 300 23.33 3.61 -13.45
CA MET A 300 23.81 3.70 -12.07
C MET A 300 23.40 2.46 -11.26
N ALA A 301 22.16 1.99 -11.43
CA ALA A 301 21.67 0.77 -10.80
C ALA A 301 22.53 -0.45 -11.15
N ARG A 302 22.88 -0.61 -12.44
CA ARG A 302 23.78 -1.70 -12.89
C ARG A 302 25.18 -1.56 -12.29
N GLY A 303 25.75 -0.36 -12.29
CA GLY A 303 27.08 -0.09 -11.74
C GLY A 303 27.16 -0.40 -10.23
N LEU A 304 26.19 0.08 -9.46
CA LEU A 304 26.10 -0.18 -8.02
C LEU A 304 25.88 -1.67 -7.74
N SER A 305 25.03 -2.35 -8.53
CA SER A 305 24.78 -3.77 -8.34
C SER A 305 26.04 -4.62 -8.54
N ALA A 306 26.84 -4.29 -9.56
CA ALA A 306 28.10 -4.96 -9.81
C ALA A 306 29.16 -4.66 -8.73
N MET A 307 29.16 -3.44 -8.18
CA MET A 307 30.16 -2.99 -7.21
C MET A 307 29.95 -3.62 -5.82
N TYR A 308 28.71 -3.73 -5.36
CA TYR A 308 28.40 -4.08 -3.97
C TYR A 308 27.84 -5.50 -3.79
N ASP A 309 27.63 -6.26 -4.87
CA ASP A 309 26.98 -7.59 -4.83
C ASP A 309 25.62 -7.54 -4.11
N LEU A 310 24.87 -6.46 -4.36
CA LEU A 310 23.48 -6.22 -3.97
C LEU A 310 22.67 -5.90 -5.23
N SER A 311 21.35 -6.07 -5.20
CA SER A 311 20.51 -5.67 -6.34
C SER A 311 20.01 -4.25 -6.18
N PHE A 312 20.53 -3.31 -6.96
CA PHE A 312 19.98 -1.95 -7.02
C PHE A 312 18.94 -1.85 -8.12
N VAL A 313 17.76 -1.34 -7.79
CA VAL A 313 16.66 -1.12 -8.73
C VAL A 313 15.96 0.20 -8.44
N SER A 314 15.31 0.77 -9.46
CA SER A 314 14.31 1.81 -9.25
C SER A 314 12.93 1.20 -9.00
N GLU A 315 11.95 2.04 -8.65
CA GLU A 315 10.54 1.66 -8.57
C GLU A 315 10.04 1.05 -9.89
N ARG A 316 10.59 1.48 -11.04
CA ARG A 316 10.26 0.93 -12.36
C ARG A 316 10.88 -0.45 -12.58
N GLY A 317 12.13 -0.62 -12.16
CA GLY A 317 12.90 -1.85 -12.35
C GLY A 317 12.53 -2.98 -11.39
N LEU A 318 11.92 -2.66 -10.25
CA LEU A 318 11.60 -3.64 -9.20
C LEU A 318 10.76 -4.82 -9.73
N SER A 319 9.71 -4.54 -10.49
CA SER A 319 8.82 -5.57 -11.02
C SER A 319 9.54 -6.59 -11.93
N GLN A 320 10.50 -6.12 -12.74
CA GLN A 320 11.31 -6.97 -13.61
C GLN A 320 12.32 -7.78 -12.81
N HIS A 321 12.87 -7.22 -11.73
CA HIS A 321 13.76 -7.96 -10.84
C HIS A 321 13.03 -9.11 -10.14
N LEU A 322 11.87 -8.81 -9.54
CA LEU A 322 11.00 -9.81 -8.92
C LEU A 322 10.56 -10.89 -9.92
N ALA A 323 10.37 -10.54 -11.19
CA ALA A 323 10.05 -11.49 -12.25
C ALA A 323 11.11 -12.56 -12.49
N ARG A 324 12.37 -12.20 -12.31
CA ARG A 324 13.51 -13.10 -12.49
C ARG A 324 13.76 -13.95 -11.26
N LEU A 325 13.36 -13.44 -10.08
CA LEU A 325 13.53 -14.12 -8.81
C LEU A 325 12.40 -15.12 -8.52
N LEU A 326 11.17 -14.91 -9.05
CA LEU A 326 9.94 -15.67 -8.79
C LEU A 326 9.32 -16.35 -10.03
#